data_AF-H1VG63-F1
#
_entry.id   AF-H1VG63-F1
#
_cell.length_a   1.000
_cell.length_b   1.000
_cell.length_c   1.000
_cell.angle_alpha   90.00
_cell.angle_beta   90.00
_cell.angle_gamma   90.00
#
_symmetry.space_group_name_H-M   'P 1'
#
loop_
_entity.id
_entity.type
_entity.pdbx_description
1 polymer ?
#
loop_
_entity_poly.entity_id
_entity_poly.type
_entity_poly.pdbx_seq_one_letter_code
_entity_poly.pdbx_strand_id
1 'polypeptide(L)'
;MANVFFCANQIFTTKAANFGSRRLFIITDNDNPHGNNKDAKSAAAVRAKDLYDLGVVIELFPITREDEKFNLGKFYDDIIYRDQTAEALSEVRNSKSGDGLTLLNSLISNINSKETTKRALFSNLPFEIAPGLRISVKGYNVIHRQTPARTSYIYLDGEKPQLAIGETTRIAEDSARTVEKTEFKKAYKFGGEYVHFAPEEQKSLKDFGTPIIRIIGFKPRSMLPFWACVKKSTFIFPSEEDYVGSTRVFSALWQKLLKDQKVGIAWAITRANASPILVAIIPSHEKSEDDSGTPYLPAGLWLYPLPFADDLREGPEPPSNLVVSSNELIDRMRVIVQQLQLPKAMFNPKKYPNPSLQWHYKILQVLALEEEYPEKAEDLTEPKYKAISKRAGGYLDEWAEVLQVETKNALAKAAIKRDIDDDDDERPAKRVKAAPRSVKVSGLGLTTAQLKAAIDGGGLSKMLVADLKDILAARGQSTTGKKTDLIERVEQWVEDNA
;
A
#
# COMPACT_ATOMS: atom_id res chain seq x y z
N MET A 1 -24.20 17.95 37.19
CA MET A 1 -22.89 17.47 36.69
C MET A 1 -21.91 17.12 37.79
N ALA A 2 -21.77 17.90 38.88
CA ALA A 2 -20.84 17.58 39.98
C ALA A 2 -20.96 16.14 40.52
N ASN A 3 -22.18 15.66 40.82
CA ASN A 3 -22.40 14.28 41.26
C ASN A 3 -22.05 13.24 40.19
N VAL A 4 -22.27 13.54 38.91
CA VAL A 4 -21.92 12.66 37.79
C VAL A 4 -20.40 12.49 37.70
N PHE A 5 -19.65 13.60 37.78
CA PHE A 5 -18.20 13.56 37.80
C PHE A 5 -17.64 12.87 39.04
N PHE A 6 -18.29 13.03 40.20
CA PHE A 6 -17.92 12.28 41.40
C PHE A 6 -18.11 10.76 41.22
N CYS A 7 -19.25 10.33 40.69
CA CYS A 7 -19.48 8.92 40.38
C CYS A 7 -18.46 8.38 39.35
N ALA A 8 -18.17 9.16 38.30
CA ALA A 8 -17.16 8.79 37.31
C ALA A 8 -15.77 8.63 37.96
N ASN A 9 -15.39 9.55 38.83
CA ASN A 9 -14.14 9.47 39.59
C ASN A 9 -14.07 8.17 40.40
N GLN A 10 -15.12 7.84 41.15
CA GLN A 10 -15.19 6.60 41.93
C GLN A 10 -15.08 5.34 41.05
N ILE A 11 -15.68 5.34 39.86
CA ILE A 11 -15.55 4.22 38.91
C ILE A 11 -14.10 4.08 38.44
N PHE A 12 -13.45 5.19 38.08
CA PHE A 12 -12.06 5.15 37.61
C PHE A 12 -11.07 4.72 38.69
N THR A 13 -11.31 5.07 39.95
CA THR A 13 -10.44 4.68 41.07
C THR A 13 -10.67 3.23 41.51
N THR A 14 -11.92 2.78 41.60
CA THR A 14 -12.25 1.45 42.15
C THR A 14 -12.17 0.31 41.15
N LYS A 15 -12.63 0.53 39.91
CA LYS A 15 -12.76 -0.54 38.90
C LYS A 15 -11.71 -0.46 37.79
N ALA A 16 -11.06 0.69 37.61
CA ALA A 16 -10.18 0.94 36.47
C ALA A 16 -8.77 1.45 36.85
N ALA A 17 -8.29 1.16 38.06
CA ALA A 17 -6.99 1.64 38.54
C ALA A 17 -5.82 1.27 37.61
N ASN A 18 -5.85 0.07 37.00
CA ASN A 18 -4.75 -0.46 36.18
C ASN A 18 -4.81 -0.09 34.69
N PHE A 19 -5.77 0.74 34.26
CA PHE A 19 -5.88 1.15 32.85
C PHE A 19 -5.02 2.37 32.57
N GLY A 20 -4.12 2.26 31.58
CA GLY A 20 -3.18 3.32 31.20
C GLY A 20 -3.79 4.52 30.45
N SER A 21 -5.05 4.45 30.04
CA SER A 21 -5.80 5.57 29.45
C SER A 21 -7.21 5.56 30.01
N ARG A 22 -7.62 6.68 30.63
CA ARG A 22 -8.95 6.87 31.21
C ARG A 22 -9.63 8.01 30.49
N ARG A 23 -10.82 7.76 29.93
CA ARG A 23 -11.57 8.74 29.15
C ARG A 23 -13.03 8.73 29.56
N LEU A 24 -13.61 9.91 29.70
CA LEU A 24 -15.03 10.10 29.96
C LEU A 24 -15.70 10.73 28.73
N PHE A 25 -16.59 9.98 28.09
CA PHE A 25 -17.35 10.48 26.94
C PHE A 25 -18.68 11.05 27.42
N ILE A 26 -18.92 12.33 27.13
CA ILE A 26 -20.17 13.03 27.44
C ILE A 26 -20.92 13.26 26.13
N ILE A 27 -22.08 12.63 26.00
CA ILE A 27 -22.99 12.83 24.86
C ILE A 27 -24.17 13.64 25.38
N THR A 28 -24.37 14.85 24.84
CA THR A 28 -25.40 15.77 25.35
C THR A 28 -25.80 16.79 24.30
N ASP A 29 -27.04 17.24 24.37
CA ASP A 29 -27.61 18.34 23.58
C ASP A 29 -27.79 19.64 24.38
N ASN A 30 -27.49 19.61 25.69
CA ASN A 30 -27.65 20.76 26.57
C ASN A 30 -26.31 21.48 26.78
N ASP A 31 -26.21 22.69 26.23
CA ASP A 31 -25.01 23.53 26.30
C ASP A 31 -24.85 24.29 27.64
N ASN A 32 -25.89 24.34 28.47
CA ASN A 32 -25.86 24.98 29.79
C ASN A 32 -26.65 24.19 30.87
N PRO A 33 -26.13 23.04 31.33
CA PRO A 33 -26.83 22.13 32.25
C PRO A 33 -27.27 22.75 33.59
N HIS A 34 -26.59 23.82 34.01
CA HIS A 34 -26.78 24.46 35.32
C HIS A 34 -27.35 25.89 35.23
N GLY A 35 -27.73 26.35 34.03
CA GLY A 35 -28.42 27.64 33.87
C GLY A 35 -27.64 28.81 34.47
N ASN A 36 -28.25 29.50 35.43
CA ASN A 36 -27.65 30.62 36.17
C ASN A 36 -27.12 30.24 37.56
N ASN A 37 -27.17 28.95 37.93
CA ASN A 37 -26.71 28.50 39.24
C ASN A 37 -25.17 28.43 39.28
N LYS A 38 -24.54 29.49 39.78
CA LYS A 38 -23.08 29.63 39.88
C LYS A 38 -22.44 28.59 40.80
N ASP A 39 -23.10 28.22 41.89
CA ASP A 39 -22.58 27.23 42.85
C ASP A 39 -22.54 25.84 42.22
N ALA A 40 -23.59 25.47 41.48
CA ALA A 40 -23.61 24.21 40.75
C ALA A 40 -22.57 24.15 39.61
N LYS A 41 -22.33 25.28 38.91
CA LYS A 41 -21.30 25.38 37.88
C LYS A 41 -19.89 25.23 38.46
N SER A 42 -19.58 25.99 39.51
CA SER A 42 -18.27 25.94 40.17
C SER A 42 -18.01 24.56 40.77
N ALA A 43 -19.00 23.94 41.43
CA ALA A 43 -18.87 22.58 41.94
C ALA A 43 -18.60 21.56 40.82
N ALA A 44 -19.22 21.71 39.64
CA ALA A 44 -18.94 20.84 38.51
C ALA A 44 -17.53 21.04 37.94
N ALA A 45 -17.05 22.27 37.84
CA ALA A 45 -15.70 22.59 37.38
C ALA A 45 -14.61 22.04 38.32
N VAL A 46 -14.80 22.19 39.63
CA VAL A 46 -13.88 21.60 40.63
C VAL A 46 -13.79 20.08 40.46
N ARG A 47 -14.94 19.39 40.31
CA ARG A 47 -14.94 17.93 40.12
C ARG A 47 -14.38 17.49 38.77
N ALA A 48 -14.53 18.31 37.72
CA ALA A 48 -13.89 18.06 36.43
C ALA A 48 -12.37 18.20 36.50
N LYS A 49 -11.88 19.17 37.29
CA LYS A 49 -10.46 19.32 37.58
C LYS A 49 -9.92 18.11 38.35
N ASP A 50 -10.64 17.61 39.36
CA ASP A 50 -10.24 16.39 40.08
C ASP A 50 -10.06 15.21 39.12
N LEU A 51 -10.93 15.08 38.11
CA LEU A 51 -10.81 14.04 37.07
C LEU A 51 -9.58 14.25 36.19
N TYR A 52 -9.29 15.50 35.80
CA TYR A 52 -8.10 15.84 35.03
C TYR A 52 -6.82 15.53 35.80
N ASP A 53 -6.75 15.89 37.09
CA ASP A 53 -5.62 15.62 37.97
C ASP A 53 -5.41 14.09 38.17
N LEU A 54 -6.48 13.29 38.06
CA LEU A 54 -6.42 11.82 38.02
C LEU A 54 -6.00 11.23 36.65
N GLY A 55 -5.72 12.07 35.66
CA GLY A 55 -5.36 11.69 34.30
C GLY A 55 -6.54 11.21 33.45
N VAL A 56 -7.78 11.59 33.80
CA VAL A 56 -8.97 11.27 33.00
C VAL A 56 -9.21 12.37 31.98
N VAL A 57 -9.28 12.00 30.70
CA VAL A 57 -9.58 12.93 29.61
C VAL A 57 -11.10 12.99 29.40
N ILE A 58 -11.69 14.17 29.54
CA ILE A 58 -13.12 14.40 29.27
C ILE A 58 -13.28 14.77 27.79
N GLU A 59 -14.11 14.02 27.07
CA GLU A 59 -14.43 14.31 25.67
C GLU A 59 -15.94 14.54 25.50
N LEU A 60 -16.28 15.69 24.94
CA LEU A 60 -17.65 16.09 24.66
C LEU A 60 -18.04 15.76 23.21
N PHE A 61 -19.23 15.19 23.06
CA PHE A 61 -19.92 14.94 21.80
C PHE A 61 -21.24 15.72 21.81
N PRO A 62 -21.20 17.00 21.41
CA PRO A 62 -22.38 17.85 21.44
C PRO A 62 -23.35 17.49 20.31
N ILE A 63 -24.61 17.32 20.67
CA ILE A 63 -25.74 17.10 19.77
C ILE A 63 -26.43 18.44 19.56
N THR A 64 -26.55 18.86 18.32
CA THR A 64 -27.16 20.13 17.93
C THR A 64 -28.57 19.88 17.46
N ARG A 65 -29.59 20.40 18.16
CA ARG A 65 -31.00 20.33 17.76
C ARG A 65 -31.30 21.47 16.78
N GLU A 66 -31.90 21.15 15.64
CA GLU A 66 -32.31 22.14 14.63
C GLU A 66 -31.16 23.09 14.20
N ASP A 67 -31.45 24.37 13.94
CA ASP A 67 -30.50 25.41 13.55
C ASP A 67 -29.82 26.12 14.75
N GLU A 68 -30.15 25.75 15.99
CA GLU A 68 -29.49 26.33 17.17
C GLU A 68 -28.04 25.88 17.27
N LYS A 69 -27.09 26.77 17.57
CA LYS A 69 -25.67 26.40 17.72
C LYS A 69 -25.37 25.98 19.15
N PHE A 70 -24.76 24.80 19.34
CA PHE A 70 -24.25 24.36 20.64
C PHE A 70 -23.08 25.27 21.07
N ASN A 71 -23.24 26.02 22.17
CA ASN A 71 -22.24 26.99 22.63
C ASN A 71 -21.41 26.44 23.81
N LEU A 72 -20.14 26.14 23.55
CA LEU A 72 -19.20 25.61 24.55
C LEU A 72 -18.92 26.59 25.69
N GLY A 73 -18.87 27.89 25.41
CA GLY A 73 -18.49 28.93 26.37
C GLY A 73 -19.51 29.18 27.49
N LYS A 74 -20.72 28.60 27.41
CA LYS A 74 -21.72 28.72 28.48
C LYS A 74 -21.39 27.88 29.72
N PHE A 75 -20.68 26.77 29.53
CA PHE A 75 -20.40 25.79 30.60
C PHE A 75 -19.18 24.89 30.34
N TYR A 76 -19.03 24.34 29.14
CA TYR A 76 -18.08 23.24 28.90
C TYR A 76 -16.62 23.66 28.73
N ASP A 77 -16.33 24.93 28.42
CA ASP A 77 -14.96 25.44 28.37
C ASP A 77 -14.24 25.31 29.73
N ASP A 78 -14.98 25.47 30.84
CA ASP A 78 -14.44 25.30 32.20
C ASP A 78 -14.32 23.83 32.64
N ILE A 79 -14.89 22.90 31.87
CA ILE A 79 -14.95 21.46 32.20
C ILE A 79 -13.93 20.67 31.38
N ILE A 80 -13.71 21.05 30.11
CA ILE A 80 -12.87 20.32 29.17
C ILE A 80 -11.44 20.87 29.24
N TYR A 81 -10.63 20.28 30.11
CA TYR A 81 -9.21 20.53 30.14
C TYR A 81 -8.52 19.87 28.93
N ARG A 82 -7.95 20.69 28.04
CA ARG A 82 -7.15 20.23 26.90
C ARG A 82 -5.68 20.50 27.18
N ASP A 83 -4.83 19.54 26.85
CA ASP A 83 -3.38 19.72 26.87
C ASP A 83 -3.00 20.73 25.77
N GLN A 84 -2.29 21.80 26.14
CA GLN A 84 -1.85 22.87 25.23
C GLN A 84 -0.97 22.33 24.09
N THR A 85 -0.27 21.22 24.30
CA THR A 85 0.55 20.57 23.26
C THR A 85 -0.28 19.78 22.24
N ALA A 86 -1.53 19.44 22.56
CA ALA A 86 -2.47 18.73 21.68
C ALA A 86 -3.41 19.68 20.90
N GLU A 87 -3.27 21.00 21.10
CA GLU A 87 -4.15 22.05 20.56
C GLU A 87 -4.33 22.02 19.04
N ALA A 88 -3.34 21.52 18.27
CA ALA A 88 -3.40 21.53 16.81
C ALA A 88 -4.29 20.43 16.19
N LEU A 89 -4.88 19.50 16.98
CA LEU A 89 -5.33 18.21 16.44
C LEU A 89 -6.78 17.78 16.69
N SER A 90 -7.57 18.50 17.51
CA SER A 90 -8.92 18.04 17.89
C SER A 90 -9.90 19.20 18.05
N GLU A 91 -10.45 19.69 16.94
CA GLU A 91 -11.68 20.48 17.00
C GLU A 91 -12.85 19.62 17.51
N VAL A 92 -13.67 20.18 18.41
CA VAL A 92 -14.93 19.53 18.81
C VAL A 92 -15.89 19.66 17.64
N ARG A 93 -16.18 18.53 17.00
CA ARG A 93 -17.11 18.46 15.87
C ARG A 93 -18.53 18.34 16.40
N ASN A 94 -19.39 19.29 16.02
CA ASN A 94 -20.80 19.24 16.34
C ASN A 94 -21.53 18.24 15.45
N SER A 95 -22.37 17.39 16.04
CA SER A 95 -23.25 16.49 15.30
C SER A 95 -24.65 17.11 15.20
N LYS A 96 -25.18 17.27 13.97
CA LYS A 96 -26.51 17.86 13.73
C LYS A 96 -27.62 16.81 13.84
N SER A 97 -28.73 17.16 14.49
CA SER A 97 -29.85 16.27 14.84
C SER A 97 -30.96 16.16 13.76
N GLY A 98 -30.77 16.72 12.56
CA GLY A 98 -31.85 16.85 11.56
C GLY A 98 -32.39 15.52 10.99
N ASP A 99 -31.53 14.52 10.76
CA ASP A 99 -31.94 13.17 10.35
C ASP A 99 -31.30 12.15 11.31
N GLY A 100 -32.11 11.38 12.03
CA GLY A 100 -31.64 10.50 13.11
C GLY A 100 -30.55 9.51 12.67
N LEU A 101 -30.59 9.05 11.43
CA LEU A 101 -29.55 8.18 10.86
C LEU A 101 -28.25 8.93 10.56
N THR A 102 -28.33 10.18 10.12
CA THR A 102 -27.14 11.03 9.91
C THR A 102 -26.48 11.42 11.24
N LEU A 103 -27.29 11.69 12.27
CA LEU A 103 -26.82 11.97 13.62
C LEU A 103 -26.08 10.75 14.18
N LEU A 104 -26.68 9.56 14.10
CA LEU A 104 -26.08 8.32 14.58
C LEU A 104 -24.78 8.01 13.84
N ASN A 105 -24.75 8.10 12.50
CA ASN A 105 -23.53 7.87 11.73
C ASN A 105 -22.43 8.91 12.06
N SER A 106 -22.81 10.17 12.27
CA SER A 106 -21.90 11.25 12.68
C SER A 106 -21.31 10.99 14.07
N LEU A 107 -22.16 10.64 15.04
CA LEU A 107 -21.75 10.32 16.40
C LEU A 107 -20.85 9.09 16.44
N ILE A 108 -21.21 7.99 15.78
CA ILE A 108 -20.37 6.79 15.71
C ILE A 108 -19.02 7.12 15.08
N SER A 109 -19.00 7.88 13.99
CA SER A 109 -17.74 8.30 13.35
C SER A 109 -16.89 9.16 14.29
N ASN A 110 -17.50 10.09 15.01
CA ASN A 110 -16.82 10.96 15.98
C ASN A 110 -16.30 10.17 17.18
N ILE A 111 -17.10 9.28 17.76
CA ILE A 111 -16.74 8.43 18.89
C ILE A 111 -15.59 7.49 18.48
N ASN A 112 -15.74 6.75 17.37
CA ASN A 112 -14.70 5.86 16.88
C ASN A 112 -13.37 6.58 16.60
N SER A 113 -13.42 7.87 16.22
CA SER A 113 -12.21 8.66 15.99
C SER A 113 -11.41 8.96 17.27
N LYS A 114 -12.06 8.88 18.44
CA LYS A 114 -11.45 9.18 19.75
C LYS A 114 -11.44 8.01 20.74
N GLU A 115 -12.15 6.93 20.43
CA GLU A 115 -12.18 5.69 21.22
C GLU A 115 -10.78 5.09 21.39
N THR A 116 -10.03 4.99 20.29
CA THR A 116 -8.70 4.38 20.31
C THR A 116 -7.61 5.43 20.41
N THR A 117 -6.74 5.31 21.41
CA THR A 117 -5.54 6.15 21.51
C THR A 117 -4.61 5.91 20.32
N LYS A 118 -3.99 6.96 19.81
CA LYS A 118 -3.04 6.85 18.69
C LYS A 118 -1.82 6.04 19.16
N ARG A 119 -1.68 4.81 18.66
CA ARG A 119 -0.52 3.94 18.94
C ARG A 119 0.53 4.14 17.86
N ALA A 120 1.67 4.71 18.24
CA ALA A 120 2.80 4.87 17.35
C ALA A 120 3.50 3.52 17.12
N LEU A 121 3.85 3.22 15.87
CA LEU A 121 4.69 2.10 15.46
C LEU A 121 6.14 2.32 15.93
N PHE A 122 6.60 3.56 15.80
CA PHE A 122 7.86 4.05 16.35
C PHE A 122 7.63 5.48 16.83
N SER A 123 8.24 5.80 17.96
CA SER A 123 8.24 7.14 18.53
C SER A 123 9.63 7.72 18.42
N ASN A 124 9.71 9.05 18.28
CA ASN A 124 10.94 9.81 18.42
C ASN A 124 12.05 9.36 17.45
N LEU A 125 11.64 9.03 16.21
CA LEU A 125 12.57 8.63 15.17
C LEU A 125 13.16 9.89 14.50
N PRO A 126 14.49 10.03 14.44
CA PRO A 126 15.11 11.14 13.73
C PRO A 126 14.79 11.11 12.24
N PHE A 127 14.29 12.23 11.73
CA PHE A 127 14.04 12.47 10.31
C PHE A 127 15.00 13.55 9.80
N GLU A 128 16.02 13.10 9.07
CA GLU A 128 17.08 13.93 8.51
C GLU A 128 16.72 14.36 7.09
N ILE A 129 16.39 15.64 6.95
CA ILE A 129 15.99 16.25 5.67
C ILE A 129 17.23 16.68 4.87
N ALA A 130 18.24 17.18 5.57
CA ALA A 130 19.54 17.56 5.04
C ALA A 130 20.62 17.31 6.11
N PRO A 131 21.91 17.24 5.75
CA PRO A 131 22.99 17.11 6.74
C PRO A 131 22.89 18.21 7.81
N GLY A 132 22.73 17.81 9.07
CA GLY A 132 22.56 18.73 10.20
C GLY A 132 21.13 19.25 10.43
N LEU A 133 20.18 19.01 9.52
CA LEU A 133 18.76 19.34 9.69
C LEU A 133 17.95 18.09 10.02
N ARG A 134 17.69 17.90 11.31
CA ARG A 134 16.95 16.77 11.86
C ARG A 134 15.72 17.23 12.62
N ILE A 135 14.62 16.51 12.41
CA ILE A 135 13.38 16.69 13.17
C ILE A 135 12.93 15.36 13.75
N SER A 136 12.04 15.38 14.74
CA SER A 136 11.49 14.15 15.32
C SER A 136 10.14 13.81 14.70
N VAL A 137 9.94 12.54 14.34
CA VAL A 137 8.67 12.05 13.80
C VAL A 137 8.20 10.78 14.49
N LYS A 138 6.88 10.63 14.57
CA LYS A 138 6.16 9.43 14.98
C LYS A 138 5.60 8.72 13.76
N GLY A 139 5.77 7.40 13.70
CA GLY A 139 5.17 6.56 12.68
C GLY A 139 3.88 5.92 13.16
N TYR A 140 2.86 5.84 12.31
CA TYR A 140 1.58 5.23 12.61
C TYR A 140 1.20 4.26 11.49
N ASN A 141 0.69 3.10 11.90
CA ASN A 141 0.13 2.14 10.96
C ASN A 141 -1.39 2.34 10.88
N VAL A 142 -1.84 3.16 9.93
CA VAL A 142 -3.26 3.52 9.77
C VAL A 142 -4.08 2.34 9.25
N ILE A 143 -3.49 1.54 8.35
CA ILE A 143 -4.15 0.37 7.76
C ILE A 143 -3.46 -0.88 8.30
N HIS A 144 -4.22 -1.75 8.95
CA HIS A 144 -3.73 -3.04 9.43
C HIS A 144 -4.69 -4.15 9.08
N ARG A 145 -4.15 -5.30 8.68
CA ARG A 145 -4.94 -6.50 8.46
C ARG A 145 -5.46 -6.97 9.82
N GLN A 146 -6.78 -6.97 9.98
CA GLN A 146 -7.41 -7.60 11.13
C GLN A 146 -7.34 -9.11 10.97
N THR A 147 -6.94 -9.81 12.04
CA THR A 147 -6.96 -11.26 12.14
C THR A 147 -7.85 -11.66 13.32
N PRO A 148 -8.42 -12.87 13.33
CA PRO A 148 -9.14 -13.38 14.50
C PRO A 148 -8.26 -13.28 15.75
N ALA A 149 -8.90 -13.09 16.91
CA ALA A 149 -8.18 -13.11 18.18
C ALA A 149 -7.46 -14.45 18.35
N ARG A 150 -6.27 -14.43 18.96
CA ARG A 150 -5.51 -15.65 19.23
C ARG A 150 -6.35 -16.56 20.13
N THR A 151 -6.49 -17.82 19.73
CA THR A 151 -7.16 -18.83 20.55
C THR A 151 -6.35 -19.08 21.82
N SER A 152 -7.05 -19.06 22.96
CA SER A 152 -6.50 -19.48 24.25
C SER A 152 -6.94 -20.90 24.55
N TYR A 153 -6.06 -21.67 25.19
CA TYR A 153 -6.42 -22.98 25.71
C TYR A 153 -7.17 -22.79 27.03
N ILE A 154 -8.33 -23.42 27.14
CA ILE A 154 -9.19 -23.37 28.33
C ILE A 154 -9.26 -24.79 28.89
N TYR A 155 -8.94 -24.92 30.17
CA TYR A 155 -9.14 -26.14 30.93
C TYR A 155 -10.59 -26.20 31.43
N LEU A 156 -11.32 -27.24 31.01
CA LEU A 156 -12.77 -27.41 31.26
C LEU A 156 -13.09 -28.49 32.29
N ASP A 157 -12.13 -29.32 32.71
CA ASP A 157 -12.42 -30.43 33.65
C ASP A 157 -12.61 -29.96 35.10
N GLY A 158 -12.35 -28.68 35.41
CA GLY A 158 -12.62 -28.09 36.73
C GLY A 158 -14.01 -27.45 36.84
N GLU A 159 -14.45 -27.12 38.06
CA GLU A 159 -15.74 -26.43 38.31
C GLU A 159 -15.86 -25.07 37.61
N LYS A 160 -14.72 -24.42 37.32
CA LYS A 160 -14.66 -23.15 36.60
C LYS A 160 -13.69 -23.29 35.43
N PRO A 161 -14.04 -22.78 34.24
CA PRO A 161 -13.11 -22.71 33.13
C PRO A 161 -11.87 -21.90 33.51
N GLN A 162 -10.68 -22.48 33.36
CA GLN A 162 -9.40 -21.81 33.65
C GLN A 162 -8.58 -21.62 32.39
N LEU A 163 -7.90 -20.47 32.26
CA LEU A 163 -6.97 -20.23 31.17
C LEU A 163 -5.68 -21.03 31.40
N ALA A 164 -5.31 -21.87 30.45
CA ALA A 164 -4.06 -22.61 30.51
C ALA A 164 -2.88 -21.71 30.12
N ILE A 165 -1.83 -21.72 30.94
CA ILE A 165 -0.57 -21.01 30.68
C ILE A 165 0.39 -22.00 30.04
N GLY A 166 0.72 -21.76 28.77
CA GLY A 166 1.70 -22.58 28.05
C GLY A 166 3.13 -22.16 28.38
N GLU A 167 3.93 -23.07 28.91
CA GLU A 167 5.37 -22.92 29.08
C GLU A 167 6.10 -23.84 28.08
N THR A 168 7.19 -23.35 27.47
CA THR A 168 7.99 -24.14 26.53
C THR A 168 9.43 -24.17 27.02
N THR A 169 9.83 -25.31 27.55
CA THR A 169 11.22 -25.62 27.92
C THR A 169 11.85 -26.47 26.83
N ARG A 170 13.16 -26.28 26.60
CA ARG A 170 13.93 -27.11 25.67
C ARG A 170 14.84 -28.02 26.47
N ILE A 171 14.80 -29.30 26.15
CA ILE A 171 15.46 -30.34 26.92
C ILE A 171 16.47 -31.04 26.00
N ALA A 172 17.66 -31.34 26.51
CA ALA A 172 18.64 -32.14 25.80
C ALA A 172 18.19 -33.62 25.75
N GLU A 173 18.25 -34.22 24.56
CA GLU A 173 17.79 -35.59 24.31
C GLU A 173 18.50 -36.62 25.20
N ASP A 174 19.81 -36.47 25.40
CA ASP A 174 20.62 -37.45 26.12
C ASP A 174 20.54 -37.33 27.65
N SER A 175 20.34 -36.12 28.17
CA SER A 175 20.50 -35.83 29.61
C SER A 175 19.22 -35.41 30.32
N ALA A 176 18.13 -35.24 29.58
CA ALA A 176 16.86 -34.69 30.07
C ALA A 176 17.01 -33.33 30.83
N ARG A 177 18.15 -32.64 30.66
CA ARG A 177 18.43 -31.35 31.29
C ARG A 177 17.88 -30.21 30.46
N THR A 178 17.31 -29.21 31.12
CA THR A 178 16.90 -27.95 30.49
C THR A 178 18.14 -27.22 29.96
N VAL A 179 18.11 -26.88 28.67
CA VAL A 179 19.22 -26.20 27.98
C VAL A 179 19.02 -24.70 28.04
N GLU A 180 20.07 -23.98 28.45
CA GLU A 180 20.03 -22.53 28.58
C GLU A 180 20.28 -21.80 27.26
N LYS A 181 19.90 -20.53 27.19
CA LYS A 181 20.02 -19.76 25.94
C LYS A 181 21.46 -19.54 25.46
N THR A 182 22.42 -19.64 26.36
CA THR A 182 23.85 -19.49 26.04
C THR A 182 24.48 -20.75 25.48
N GLU A 183 23.85 -21.91 25.70
CA GLU A 183 24.35 -23.21 25.27
C GLU A 183 23.95 -23.53 23.81
N PHE A 184 23.02 -22.77 23.22
CA PHE A 184 22.68 -22.91 21.81
C PHE A 184 23.62 -22.14 20.88
N LYS A 185 23.93 -22.75 19.75
CA LYS A 185 24.49 -22.07 18.57
C LYS A 185 23.55 -22.29 17.40
N LYS A 186 23.33 -21.25 16.60
CA LYS A 186 22.55 -21.38 15.36
C LYS A 186 23.50 -21.82 14.26
N ALA A 187 23.11 -22.86 13.53
CA ALA A 187 23.83 -23.35 12.38
C ALA A 187 22.95 -23.28 11.14
N TYR A 188 23.53 -22.95 9.99
CA TYR A 188 22.89 -23.02 8.69
C TYR A 188 23.61 -24.05 7.83
N LYS A 189 22.85 -24.94 7.20
CA LYS A 189 23.41 -25.99 6.36
C LYS A 189 23.56 -25.48 4.92
N PHE A 190 24.78 -25.47 4.41
CA PHE A 190 25.11 -25.11 3.03
C PHE A 190 26.00 -26.18 2.42
N GLY A 191 25.61 -26.77 1.28
CA GLY A 191 26.45 -27.74 0.56
C GLY A 191 26.79 -29.04 1.33
N GLY A 192 26.09 -29.34 2.44
CA GLY A 192 26.39 -30.49 3.29
C GLY A 192 27.16 -30.13 4.57
N GLU A 193 27.74 -28.94 4.65
CA GLU A 193 28.46 -28.44 5.82
C GLU A 193 27.57 -27.53 6.68
N TYR A 194 27.87 -27.47 7.98
CA TYR A 194 27.18 -26.60 8.92
C TYR A 194 28.04 -25.38 9.22
N VAL A 195 27.52 -24.20 8.89
CA VAL A 195 28.12 -22.92 9.26
C VAL A 195 27.47 -22.42 10.54
N HIS A 196 28.27 -22.35 11.61
CA HIS A 196 27.82 -21.88 12.91
C HIS A 196 28.00 -20.37 13.03
N PHE A 197 26.99 -19.68 13.56
CA PHE A 197 27.08 -18.26 13.87
C PHE A 197 26.80 -18.01 15.35
N ALA A 198 27.64 -17.18 15.96
CA ALA A 198 27.36 -16.64 17.28
C ALA A 198 26.15 -15.67 17.20
N PRO A 199 25.35 -15.55 18.29
CA PRO A 199 24.25 -14.59 18.32
C PRO A 199 24.67 -13.14 18.06
N GLU A 200 25.90 -12.78 18.44
CA GLU A 200 26.47 -11.44 18.24
C GLU A 200 26.84 -11.20 16.77
N GLU A 201 27.44 -12.18 16.11
CA GLU A 201 27.73 -12.13 14.66
C GLU A 201 26.43 -11.99 13.85
N GLN A 202 25.36 -12.68 14.25
CA GLN A 202 24.06 -12.50 13.60
C GLN A 202 23.47 -11.10 13.78
N LYS A 203 23.79 -10.42 14.89
CA LYS A 203 23.37 -9.04 15.12
C LYS A 203 24.22 -8.08 14.29
N SER A 204 25.53 -8.26 14.25
CA SER A 204 26.45 -7.41 13.46
C SER A 204 26.17 -7.52 11.96
N LEU A 205 25.85 -8.72 11.45
CA LEU A 205 25.44 -8.92 10.04
C LEU A 205 24.14 -8.18 9.67
N LYS A 206 23.33 -7.78 10.66
CA LYS A 206 22.07 -7.05 10.47
C LYS A 206 22.16 -5.60 10.92
N ASP A 207 23.32 -5.14 11.35
CA ASP A 207 23.52 -3.77 11.80
C ASP A 207 23.86 -2.88 10.59
N PHE A 208 22.88 -2.10 10.17
CA PHE A 208 23.01 -1.11 9.09
C PHE A 208 23.03 0.32 9.62
N GLY A 209 23.23 0.48 10.94
CA GLY A 209 23.26 1.76 11.62
C GLY A 209 22.02 2.03 12.48
N THR A 210 22.03 3.21 13.09
CA THR A 210 20.98 3.64 14.02
C THR A 210 19.67 3.91 13.30
N PRO A 211 18.50 3.72 13.97
CA PRO A 211 17.21 4.06 13.40
C PRO A 211 17.12 5.52 12.97
N ILE A 212 16.86 5.75 11.68
CA ILE A 212 16.78 7.08 11.08
C ILE A 212 15.99 7.00 9.78
N ILE A 213 15.26 8.07 9.46
CA ILE A 213 14.75 8.32 8.10
C ILE A 213 15.61 9.44 7.52
N ARG A 214 16.37 9.16 6.46
CA ARG A 214 17.23 10.14 5.80
C ARG A 214 16.76 10.39 4.38
N ILE A 215 16.44 11.63 4.04
CA ILE A 215 16.14 12.00 2.66
C ILE A 215 17.43 11.93 1.82
N ILE A 216 17.35 11.24 0.69
CA ILE A 216 18.40 11.14 -0.32
C ILE A 216 18.20 12.23 -1.37
N GLY A 217 16.95 12.49 -1.77
CA GLY A 217 16.63 13.51 -2.75
C GLY A 217 15.14 13.60 -3.05
N PHE A 218 14.77 14.38 -4.07
CA PHE A 218 13.38 14.59 -4.47
C PHE A 218 13.18 14.22 -5.93
N LYS A 219 12.08 13.52 -6.24
CA LYS A 219 11.69 13.14 -7.60
C LYS A 219 10.27 13.59 -7.91
N PRO A 220 9.90 13.80 -9.19
CA PRO A 220 8.52 14.07 -9.58
C PRO A 220 7.60 12.91 -9.20
N ARG A 221 6.36 13.21 -8.78
CA ARG A 221 5.36 12.20 -8.41
C ARG A 221 5.02 11.25 -9.57
N SER A 222 5.07 11.74 -10.81
CA SER A 222 4.82 10.95 -12.02
C SER A 222 5.80 9.79 -12.24
N MET A 223 7.01 9.85 -11.65
CA MET A 223 8.00 8.79 -11.78
C MET A 223 7.69 7.59 -10.86
N LEU A 224 6.79 7.75 -9.88
CA LEU A 224 6.42 6.67 -8.97
C LEU A 224 5.30 5.83 -9.60
N PRO A 225 5.57 4.59 -10.04
CA PRO A 225 4.52 3.73 -10.58
C PRO A 225 3.61 3.24 -9.44
N PHE A 226 2.33 3.02 -9.76
CA PHE A 226 1.33 2.59 -8.77
C PHE A 226 1.65 1.23 -8.14
N TRP A 227 2.37 0.36 -8.87
CA TRP A 227 2.71 -1.01 -8.47
C TRP A 227 3.95 -1.13 -7.58
N ALA A 228 4.72 -0.05 -7.38
CA ALA A 228 5.99 -0.12 -6.64
C ALA A 228 5.84 -0.40 -5.12
N CYS A 229 4.63 -0.48 -4.58
CA CYS A 229 4.44 -0.70 -3.14
C CYS A 229 4.69 -2.17 -2.78
N VAL A 230 5.78 -2.47 -2.08
CA VAL A 230 6.04 -3.85 -1.62
C VAL A 230 5.32 -4.17 -0.31
N LYS A 231 5.15 -3.17 0.56
CA LYS A 231 4.61 -3.33 1.92
C LYS A 231 3.64 -2.21 2.24
N LYS A 232 2.87 -2.39 3.31
CA LYS A 232 1.96 -1.34 3.82
C LYS A 232 2.69 -0.02 4.04
N SER A 233 2.08 1.07 3.60
CA SER A 233 2.60 2.41 3.82
C SER A 233 2.48 2.82 5.29
N THR A 234 3.47 3.55 5.80
CA THR A 234 3.47 4.06 7.17
C THR A 234 3.19 5.56 7.15
N PHE A 235 2.21 6.01 7.92
CA PHE A 235 1.93 7.44 8.06
C PHE A 235 2.92 8.04 9.07
N ILE A 236 3.52 9.18 8.76
CA ILE A 236 4.40 9.89 9.69
C ILE A 236 3.80 11.24 10.08
N PHE A 237 4.02 11.63 11.33
CA PHE A 237 3.57 12.89 11.89
C PHE A 237 4.68 13.49 12.77
N PRO A 238 4.86 14.82 12.82
CA PRO A 238 5.90 15.43 13.63
C PRO A 238 5.67 15.20 15.13
N SER A 239 6.77 15.17 15.86
CA SER A 239 6.82 15.12 17.33
C SER A 239 7.69 16.26 17.82
N GLU A 240 7.21 17.03 18.78
CA GLU A 240 7.99 18.11 19.43
C GLU A 240 8.75 17.61 20.68
N GLU A 241 8.69 16.31 20.98
CA GLU A 241 9.26 15.74 22.21
C GLU A 241 10.79 15.84 22.26
N ASP A 242 11.50 15.58 21.16
CA ASP A 242 12.97 15.65 21.15
C ASP A 242 13.50 16.97 20.55
N TYR A 243 12.88 17.44 19.47
CA TYR A 243 13.32 18.61 18.71
C TYR A 243 12.20 19.63 18.60
N VAL A 244 12.40 20.78 19.26
CA VAL A 244 11.48 21.92 19.20
C VAL A 244 11.53 22.57 17.81
N GLY A 245 10.37 22.78 17.18
CA GLY A 245 10.21 23.30 15.83
C GLY A 245 10.01 22.22 14.75
N SER A 246 9.90 20.94 15.14
CA SER A 246 9.71 19.83 14.21
C SER A 246 8.45 19.97 13.35
N THR A 247 7.34 20.41 13.97
CA THR A 247 6.04 20.60 13.31
C THR A 247 6.11 21.67 12.25
N ARG A 248 6.80 22.79 12.52
CA ARG A 248 6.95 23.88 11.56
C ARG A 248 7.71 23.43 10.31
N VAL A 249 8.83 22.73 10.49
CA VAL A 249 9.64 22.21 9.38
C VAL A 249 8.89 21.13 8.61
N PHE A 250 8.21 20.22 9.31
CA PHE A 250 7.41 19.17 8.71
C PHE A 250 6.27 19.74 7.84
N SER A 251 5.52 20.72 8.36
CA SER A 251 4.43 21.37 7.64
C SER A 251 4.93 22.10 6.40
N ALA A 252 6.07 22.81 6.50
CA ALA A 252 6.68 23.47 5.35
C ALA A 252 7.11 22.46 4.26
N LEU A 253 7.72 21.34 4.66
CA LEU A 253 8.08 20.26 3.73
C LEU A 253 6.84 19.66 3.07
N TRP A 254 5.80 19.36 3.85
CA TRP A 254 4.56 18.78 3.35
C TRP A 254 3.88 19.68 2.32
N GLN A 255 3.69 20.96 2.63
CA GLN A 255 3.10 21.94 1.71
C GLN A 255 3.93 22.11 0.45
N LYS A 256 5.26 22.12 0.57
CA LYS A 256 6.16 22.31 -0.58
C LYS A 256 6.14 21.10 -1.52
N LEU A 257 6.15 19.88 -0.99
CA LEU A 257 6.04 18.65 -1.79
C LEU A 257 4.71 18.58 -2.55
N LEU A 258 3.62 19.01 -1.92
CA LEU A 258 2.29 19.04 -2.53
C LEU A 258 2.20 20.09 -3.65
N LYS A 259 2.70 21.31 -3.40
CA LYS A 259 2.72 22.39 -4.39
C LYS A 259 3.57 22.04 -5.62
N ASP A 260 4.73 21.43 -5.41
CA ASP A 260 5.67 21.12 -6.50
C ASP A 260 5.39 19.75 -7.15
N GLN A 261 4.38 18.99 -6.68
CA GLN A 261 4.06 17.63 -7.13
C GLN A 261 5.29 16.70 -7.10
N LYS A 262 6.08 16.78 -6.02
CA LYS A 262 7.28 15.98 -5.79
C LYS A 262 7.09 15.01 -4.64
N VAL A 263 7.86 13.93 -4.70
CA VAL A 263 8.02 12.94 -3.63
C VAL A 263 9.46 12.97 -3.12
N GLY A 264 9.65 12.80 -1.82
CA GLY A 264 10.98 12.59 -1.25
C GLY A 264 11.39 11.13 -1.43
N ILE A 265 12.64 10.85 -1.78
CA ILE A 265 13.20 9.50 -1.70
C ILE A 265 14.06 9.46 -0.45
N ALA A 266 13.80 8.49 0.43
CA ALA A 266 14.46 8.38 1.70
C ALA A 266 14.93 6.96 2.01
N TRP A 267 16.01 6.88 2.76
CA TRP A 267 16.51 5.68 3.40
C TRP A 267 15.89 5.56 4.79
N ALA A 268 15.12 4.51 5.06
CA ALA A 268 14.42 4.34 6.32
C ALA A 268 14.89 3.09 7.07
N ILE A 269 15.41 3.32 8.28
CA ILE A 269 15.69 2.29 9.29
C ILE A 269 14.75 2.57 10.48
N THR A 270 13.70 1.77 10.64
CA THR A 270 12.64 2.04 11.63
C THR A 270 12.92 1.49 13.02
N ARG A 271 13.86 0.55 13.16
CA ARG A 271 14.25 -0.07 14.44
C ARG A 271 15.71 -0.53 14.40
N ALA A 272 16.32 -0.69 15.57
CA ALA A 272 17.69 -1.19 15.67
C ALA A 272 17.79 -2.63 15.13
N ASN A 273 18.92 -2.95 14.49
CA ASN A 273 19.18 -4.25 13.84
C ASN A 273 18.14 -4.64 12.77
N ALA A 274 17.55 -3.64 12.09
CA ALA A 274 16.71 -3.87 10.93
C ALA A 274 17.44 -3.56 9.64
N SER A 275 17.12 -4.33 8.61
CA SER A 275 17.53 -4.01 7.26
C SER A 275 16.89 -2.69 6.82
N PRO A 276 17.66 -1.81 6.19
CA PRO A 276 17.17 -0.56 5.66
C PRO A 276 16.18 -0.79 4.52
N ILE A 277 15.24 0.13 4.36
CA ILE A 277 14.24 0.10 3.30
C ILE A 277 14.28 1.42 2.56
N LEU A 278 14.29 1.37 1.23
CA LEU A 278 14.10 2.56 0.42
C LEU A 278 12.61 2.93 0.41
N VAL A 279 12.28 4.17 0.74
CA VAL A 279 10.89 4.65 0.83
C VAL A 279 10.71 5.92 0.02
N ALA A 280 9.56 6.04 -0.65
CA ALA A 280 9.07 7.30 -1.18
C ALA A 280 8.20 8.01 -0.13
N ILE A 281 8.51 9.25 0.18
CA ILE A 281 7.74 10.13 1.07
C ILE A 281 6.72 10.86 0.20
N ILE A 282 5.46 10.45 0.32
CA ILE A 282 4.34 10.96 -0.47
C ILE A 282 3.52 11.93 0.39
N PRO A 283 3.31 13.19 -0.05
CA PRO A 283 2.36 14.10 0.60
C PRO A 283 0.92 13.67 0.29
N SER A 284 0.07 13.60 1.32
CA SER A 284 -1.38 13.47 1.16
C SER A 284 -2.07 14.83 1.19
N HIS A 285 -3.21 14.93 0.49
CA HIS A 285 -4.08 16.11 0.49
C HIS A 285 -4.83 16.25 1.81
N GLU A 286 -5.24 17.48 2.12
CA GLU A 286 -6.03 17.76 3.30
C GLU A 286 -7.48 17.27 3.11
N LYS A 287 -8.14 16.90 4.22
CA LYS A 287 -9.51 16.33 4.20
C LYS A 287 -10.59 17.32 3.77
N SER A 288 -10.30 18.62 3.84
CA SER A 288 -11.20 19.73 3.49
C SER A 288 -11.27 19.99 1.99
N GLU A 289 -10.34 19.45 1.20
CA GLU A 289 -10.42 19.52 -0.26
C GLU A 289 -11.43 18.48 -0.74
N ASP A 290 -12.56 18.96 -1.30
CA ASP A 290 -13.62 18.13 -1.92
C ASP A 290 -13.10 17.21 -3.04
N ASP A 291 -11.86 17.43 -3.50
CA ASP A 291 -11.13 16.65 -4.51
C ASP A 291 -10.22 15.56 -3.92
N SER A 292 -10.22 15.36 -2.60
CA SER A 292 -9.41 14.30 -1.98
C SER A 292 -9.99 12.91 -2.31
N GLY A 293 -9.29 12.14 -3.16
CA GLY A 293 -9.68 10.77 -3.50
C GLY A 293 -9.72 9.78 -2.30
N THR A 294 -9.16 10.16 -1.15
CA THR A 294 -9.10 9.34 0.07
C THR A 294 -9.39 10.16 1.36
N PRO A 295 -10.63 10.65 1.55
CA PRO A 295 -10.98 11.55 2.66
C PRO A 295 -10.94 10.85 4.03
N TYR A 296 -10.94 9.51 4.03
CA TYR A 296 -10.87 8.68 5.22
C TYR A 296 -9.44 8.50 5.77
N LEU A 297 -8.42 8.88 5.02
CA LEU A 297 -7.02 8.81 5.46
C LEU A 297 -6.56 10.13 6.09
N PRO A 298 -5.59 10.10 7.02
CA PRO A 298 -5.00 11.32 7.57
C PRO A 298 -4.18 12.11 6.54
N ALA A 299 -4.19 13.43 6.72
CA ALA A 299 -3.37 14.38 5.97
C ALA A 299 -1.96 14.46 6.58
N GLY A 300 -0.93 14.48 5.74
CA GLY A 300 0.48 14.52 6.17
C GLY A 300 1.39 13.79 5.18
N LEU A 301 2.46 13.18 5.70
CA LEU A 301 3.43 12.46 4.89
C LEU A 301 3.29 10.94 5.07
N TRP A 302 3.44 10.21 3.97
CA TRP A 302 3.34 8.75 3.93
C TRP A 302 4.66 8.16 3.44
N LEU A 303 5.21 7.22 4.20
CA LEU A 303 6.32 6.38 3.77
C LEU A 303 5.78 5.23 2.94
N TYR A 304 6.08 5.24 1.65
CA TYR A 304 5.71 4.24 0.66
C TYR A 304 6.94 3.36 0.36
N PRO A 305 6.98 2.10 0.84
CA PRO A 305 8.13 1.22 0.65
C PRO A 305 8.33 0.84 -0.81
N LEU A 306 9.50 1.19 -1.35
CA LEU A 306 9.89 0.87 -2.73
C LEU A 306 10.52 -0.53 -2.81
N PRO A 307 10.44 -1.19 -3.98
CA PRO A 307 11.07 -2.48 -4.18
C PRO A 307 12.57 -2.34 -4.39
N PHE A 308 13.32 -3.31 -3.89
CA PHE A 308 14.67 -3.57 -4.37
C PHE A 308 14.62 -4.42 -5.65
N ALA A 309 15.76 -4.59 -6.31
CA ALA A 309 15.86 -5.43 -7.51
C ALA A 309 15.38 -6.87 -7.23
N ASP A 310 15.68 -7.41 -6.05
CA ASP A 310 15.28 -8.77 -5.63
C ASP A 310 13.76 -8.94 -5.44
N ASP A 311 13.03 -7.84 -5.21
CA ASP A 311 11.58 -7.86 -5.06
C ASP A 311 10.86 -7.89 -6.43
N LEU A 312 11.55 -7.45 -7.50
CA LEU A 312 11.00 -7.45 -8.85
C LEU A 312 10.99 -8.88 -9.40
N ARG A 313 9.81 -9.30 -9.87
CA ARG A 313 9.62 -10.60 -10.52
C ARG A 313 9.37 -10.35 -12.00
N GLU A 314 10.23 -10.88 -12.85
CA GLU A 314 10.02 -10.85 -14.29
C GLU A 314 8.81 -11.73 -14.64
N GLY A 315 7.87 -11.15 -15.40
CA GLY A 315 6.77 -11.88 -15.99
C GLY A 315 7.20 -12.60 -17.26
N PRO A 316 6.34 -13.48 -17.82
CA PRO A 316 6.58 -14.03 -19.14
C PRO A 316 6.69 -12.90 -20.18
N GLU A 317 7.59 -13.03 -21.16
CA GLU A 317 7.71 -12.06 -22.23
C GLU A 317 6.37 -11.91 -22.97
N PRO A 318 5.88 -10.68 -23.18
CA PRO A 318 4.65 -10.47 -23.93
C PRO A 318 4.85 -10.97 -25.38
N PRO A 319 3.81 -11.57 -26.00
CA PRO A 319 3.89 -11.99 -27.39
C PRO A 319 4.21 -10.79 -28.30
N SER A 320 5.02 -11.01 -29.33
CA SER A 320 5.50 -9.97 -30.26
C SER A 320 4.36 -9.21 -30.97
N ASN A 321 3.22 -9.87 -31.16
CA ASN A 321 1.99 -9.25 -31.62
C ASN A 321 1.01 -9.13 -30.45
N LEU A 322 1.06 -8.00 -29.73
CA LEU A 322 0.02 -7.66 -28.78
C LEU A 322 -1.29 -7.46 -29.52
N VAL A 323 -2.30 -8.27 -29.22
CA VAL A 323 -3.65 -8.07 -29.74
C VAL A 323 -4.25 -6.88 -29.01
N VAL A 324 -4.25 -5.73 -29.68
CA VAL A 324 -4.89 -4.50 -29.17
C VAL A 324 -6.35 -4.52 -29.61
N SER A 325 -7.26 -4.21 -28.68
CA SER A 325 -8.69 -4.07 -28.99
C SER A 325 -8.94 -2.92 -29.97
N SER A 326 -9.99 -3.02 -30.78
CA SER A 326 -10.40 -1.92 -31.66
C SER A 326 -10.85 -0.69 -30.86
N ASN A 327 -10.79 0.48 -31.49
CA ASN A 327 -11.33 1.71 -30.90
C ASN A 327 -12.84 1.59 -30.59
N GLU A 328 -13.59 0.84 -31.41
CA GLU A 328 -15.02 0.62 -31.22
C GLU A 328 -15.31 -0.18 -29.94
N LEU A 329 -14.58 -1.27 -29.70
CA LEU A 329 -14.68 -2.04 -28.45
C LEU A 329 -14.28 -1.20 -27.24
N ILE A 330 -13.25 -0.36 -27.37
CA ILE A 330 -12.78 0.51 -26.30
C ILE A 330 -13.85 1.55 -25.95
N ASP A 331 -14.46 2.19 -26.94
CA ASP A 331 -15.49 3.21 -26.72
C ASP A 331 -16.78 2.61 -26.13
N ARG A 332 -17.20 1.42 -26.58
CA ARG A 332 -18.32 0.68 -26.00
C ARG A 332 -18.04 0.25 -24.55
N MET A 333 -16.83 -0.23 -24.27
CA MET A 333 -16.39 -0.57 -22.92
C MET A 333 -16.33 0.66 -22.01
N ARG A 334 -15.94 1.83 -22.53
CA ARG A 334 -15.93 3.09 -21.77
C ARG A 334 -17.32 3.43 -21.22
N VAL A 335 -18.38 3.23 -22.01
CA VAL A 335 -19.77 3.43 -21.56
C VAL A 335 -20.13 2.45 -20.43
N ILE A 336 -19.77 1.17 -20.55
CA ILE A 336 -19.98 0.18 -19.49
C ILE A 336 -19.28 0.59 -18.19
N VAL A 337 -18.01 0.99 -18.28
CA VAL A 337 -17.23 1.44 -17.12
C VAL A 337 -17.87 2.67 -16.46
N GLN A 338 -18.35 3.64 -17.25
CA GLN A 338 -19.05 4.83 -16.74
C GLN A 338 -20.34 4.47 -15.97
N GLN A 339 -21.15 3.53 -16.49
CA GLN A 339 -22.39 3.08 -15.83
C GLN A 339 -22.13 2.30 -14.53
N LEU A 340 -20.98 1.62 -14.45
CA LEU A 340 -20.56 0.84 -13.29
C LEU A 340 -19.73 1.65 -12.28
N GLN A 341 -19.52 2.95 -12.50
CA GLN A 341 -18.85 3.80 -11.52
C GLN A 341 -19.62 3.82 -10.20
N LEU A 342 -18.88 3.67 -9.10
CA LEU A 342 -19.41 3.85 -7.76
C LEU A 342 -19.85 5.32 -7.58
N PRO A 343 -20.80 5.60 -6.67
CA PRO A 343 -21.17 6.98 -6.34
C PRO A 343 -19.93 7.83 -6.02
N LYS A 344 -19.86 9.02 -6.61
CA LYS A 344 -18.69 9.94 -6.54
C LYS A 344 -17.39 9.40 -7.17
N ALA A 345 -17.44 8.31 -7.94
CA ALA A 345 -16.27 7.63 -8.50
C ALA A 345 -15.21 7.24 -7.44
N MET A 346 -15.63 7.01 -6.19
CA MET A 346 -14.73 6.76 -5.06
C MET A 346 -14.98 5.40 -4.42
N PHE A 347 -13.91 4.64 -4.25
CA PHE A 347 -13.93 3.42 -3.44
C PHE A 347 -13.68 3.76 -1.96
N ASN A 348 -14.63 3.38 -1.09
CA ASN A 348 -14.48 3.53 0.36
C ASN A 348 -14.34 2.15 1.02
N PRO A 349 -13.14 1.78 1.49
CA PRO A 349 -12.88 0.49 2.12
C PRO A 349 -13.76 0.21 3.36
N LYS A 350 -14.20 1.25 4.08
CA LYS A 350 -15.02 1.09 5.30
C LYS A 350 -16.40 0.47 5.03
N LYS A 351 -16.88 0.50 3.78
CA LYS A 351 -18.17 -0.09 3.39
C LYS A 351 -18.11 -1.62 3.24
N TYR A 352 -16.91 -2.20 3.22
CA TYR A 352 -16.67 -3.61 2.92
C TYR A 352 -15.95 -4.27 4.11
N PRO A 353 -16.68 -4.67 5.17
CA PRO A 353 -16.10 -5.42 6.28
C PRO A 353 -15.65 -6.81 5.80
N ASN A 354 -14.67 -7.41 6.48
CA ASN A 354 -14.21 -8.76 6.17
C ASN A 354 -15.29 -9.80 6.52
N PRO A 355 -15.86 -10.54 5.54
CA PRO A 355 -16.97 -11.46 5.77
C PRO A 355 -16.61 -12.59 6.74
N SER A 356 -15.40 -13.15 6.63
CA SER A 356 -14.94 -14.24 7.49
C SER A 356 -14.81 -13.80 8.95
N LEU A 357 -14.36 -12.56 9.20
CA LEU A 357 -14.29 -12.02 10.55
C LEU A 357 -15.67 -11.71 11.12
N GLN A 358 -16.55 -11.09 10.33
CA GLN A 358 -17.93 -10.82 10.74
C GLN A 358 -18.65 -12.12 11.11
N TRP A 359 -18.50 -13.15 10.27
CA TRP A 359 -19.04 -14.47 10.55
C TRP A 359 -18.47 -15.06 11.84
N HIS A 360 -17.15 -15.06 12.00
CA HIS A 360 -16.49 -15.59 13.20
C HIS A 360 -17.03 -14.96 14.49
N TYR A 361 -17.09 -13.63 14.56
CA TYR A 361 -17.61 -12.94 15.76
C TYR A 361 -19.11 -13.08 15.94
N LYS A 362 -19.88 -13.17 14.85
CA LYS A 362 -21.33 -13.45 14.93
C LYS A 362 -21.59 -14.82 15.52
N ILE A 363 -20.87 -15.85 15.08
CA ILE A 363 -20.97 -17.20 15.64
C ILE A 363 -20.55 -17.24 17.11
N LEU A 364 -19.49 -16.51 17.50
CA LEU A 364 -19.12 -16.40 18.91
C LEU A 364 -20.20 -15.73 19.78
N GLN A 365 -20.88 -14.70 19.26
CA GLN A 365 -22.00 -14.06 19.96
C GLN A 365 -23.17 -15.02 20.13
N VAL A 366 -23.54 -15.74 19.06
CA VAL A 366 -24.60 -16.75 19.08
C VAL A 366 -24.29 -17.87 20.08
N LEU A 367 -23.04 -18.36 20.09
CA LEU A 367 -22.58 -19.36 21.06
C LEU A 367 -22.68 -18.84 22.49
N ALA A 368 -22.28 -17.59 22.74
CA ALA A 368 -22.30 -16.99 24.07
C ALA A 368 -23.72 -16.67 24.58
N LEU A 369 -24.67 -16.46 23.67
CA LEU A 369 -26.08 -16.18 23.96
C LEU A 369 -26.97 -17.44 23.87
N GLU A 370 -26.39 -18.59 23.49
CA GLU A 370 -27.09 -19.87 23.28
C GLU A 370 -28.25 -19.77 22.26
N GLU A 371 -28.06 -18.97 21.22
CA GLU A 371 -29.03 -18.76 20.14
C GLU A 371 -28.86 -19.79 19.00
N GLU A 372 -29.84 -19.85 18.09
CA GLU A 372 -29.75 -20.69 16.89
C GLU A 372 -28.71 -20.15 15.90
N TYR A 373 -27.95 -21.07 15.31
CA TYR A 373 -26.93 -20.71 14.34
C TYR A 373 -27.55 -20.11 13.07
N PRO A 374 -27.11 -18.92 12.64
CA PRO A 374 -27.50 -18.42 11.33
C PRO A 374 -26.99 -19.38 10.25
N GLU A 375 -27.79 -19.59 9.20
CA GLU A 375 -27.38 -20.48 8.09
C GLU A 375 -26.45 -19.78 7.08
N LYS A 376 -26.59 -18.46 6.93
CA LYS A 376 -25.89 -17.68 5.90
C LYS A 376 -25.20 -16.45 6.47
N ALA A 377 -23.95 -16.28 6.04
CA ALA A 377 -23.20 -15.05 6.25
C ALA A 377 -23.67 -13.98 5.25
N GLU A 378 -23.75 -12.74 5.70
CA GLU A 378 -23.93 -11.59 4.80
C GLU A 378 -22.56 -11.17 4.28
N ASP A 379 -22.35 -11.30 2.96
CA ASP A 379 -21.11 -10.90 2.30
C ASP A 379 -21.34 -9.64 1.43
N LEU A 380 -20.82 -8.51 1.92
CA LEU A 380 -20.91 -7.23 1.22
C LEU A 380 -19.85 -7.08 0.10
N THR A 381 -18.89 -8.00 0.00
CA THR A 381 -17.85 -8.02 -1.04
C THR A 381 -18.34 -8.65 -2.34
N GLU A 382 -19.45 -9.40 -2.30
CA GLU A 382 -20.06 -9.96 -3.50
C GLU A 382 -20.62 -8.87 -4.43
N PRO A 383 -20.35 -8.94 -5.75
CA PRO A 383 -20.92 -8.02 -6.72
C PRO A 383 -22.46 -8.09 -6.71
N LYS A 384 -23.11 -6.92 -6.77
CA LYS A 384 -24.57 -6.84 -6.84
C LYS A 384 -25.07 -7.15 -8.25
N TYR A 385 -25.03 -8.42 -8.66
CA TYR A 385 -25.33 -8.87 -10.02
C TYR A 385 -26.66 -8.32 -10.59
N LYS A 386 -27.73 -8.32 -9.80
CA LYS A 386 -29.04 -7.76 -10.22
C LYS A 386 -28.96 -6.27 -10.56
N ALA A 387 -28.22 -5.49 -9.77
CA ALA A 387 -28.05 -4.06 -10.02
C ALA A 387 -27.12 -3.78 -11.21
N ILE A 388 -26.07 -4.60 -11.36
CA ILE A 388 -25.13 -4.54 -12.49
C ILE A 388 -25.87 -4.84 -13.79
N SER A 389 -26.61 -5.94 -13.85
CA SER A 389 -27.41 -6.33 -15.03
C SER A 389 -28.45 -5.25 -15.38
N LYS A 390 -29.12 -4.65 -14.40
CA LYS A 390 -30.08 -3.56 -14.65
C LYS A 390 -29.44 -2.30 -15.26
N ARG A 391 -28.20 -1.97 -14.88
CA ARG A 391 -27.51 -0.73 -15.36
C ARG A 391 -26.74 -0.93 -16.65
N ALA A 392 -26.06 -2.07 -16.78
CA ALA A 392 -25.07 -2.33 -17.82
C ALA A 392 -25.39 -3.56 -18.69
N GLY A 393 -26.47 -4.31 -18.40
CA GLY A 393 -26.79 -5.56 -19.09
C GLY A 393 -26.88 -5.41 -20.61
N GLY A 394 -27.71 -4.49 -21.09
CA GLY A 394 -27.85 -4.27 -22.55
C GLY A 394 -26.53 -3.85 -23.21
N TYR A 395 -25.74 -2.98 -22.57
CA TYR A 395 -24.44 -2.58 -23.09
C TYR A 395 -23.42 -3.72 -23.11
N LEU A 396 -23.48 -4.63 -22.13
CA LEU A 396 -22.62 -5.81 -22.09
C LEU A 396 -22.96 -6.80 -23.20
N ASP A 397 -24.26 -6.98 -23.49
CA ASP A 397 -24.72 -7.85 -24.58
C ASP A 397 -24.27 -7.28 -25.93
N GLU A 398 -24.49 -5.99 -26.18
CA GLU A 398 -23.99 -5.29 -27.39
C GLU A 398 -22.47 -5.41 -27.53
N TRP A 399 -21.72 -5.18 -26.44
CA TRP A 399 -20.26 -5.29 -26.47
C TRP A 399 -19.80 -6.73 -26.75
N ALA A 400 -20.50 -7.73 -26.21
CA ALA A 400 -20.20 -9.14 -26.46
C ALA A 400 -20.43 -9.53 -27.92
N GLU A 401 -21.50 -9.03 -28.56
CA GLU A 401 -21.76 -9.24 -29.99
C GLU A 401 -20.63 -8.66 -30.86
N VAL A 402 -20.24 -7.40 -30.61
CA VAL A 402 -19.14 -6.75 -31.34
C VAL A 402 -17.83 -7.50 -31.13
N LEU A 403 -17.54 -7.93 -29.90
CA LEU A 403 -16.34 -8.72 -29.59
C LEU A 403 -16.32 -10.04 -30.37
N GLN A 404 -17.46 -10.74 -30.48
CA GLN A 404 -17.53 -11.98 -31.25
C GLN A 404 -17.26 -11.75 -32.74
N VAL A 405 -17.80 -10.69 -33.33
CA VAL A 405 -17.55 -10.33 -34.73
C VAL A 405 -16.08 -10.00 -34.95
N GLU A 406 -15.49 -9.17 -34.09
CA GLU A 406 -14.08 -8.80 -34.19
C GLU A 406 -13.14 -9.98 -33.97
N THR A 407 -13.46 -10.87 -33.05
CA THR A 407 -12.66 -12.08 -32.79
C THR A 407 -12.69 -13.00 -34.01
N LYS A 408 -13.85 -13.19 -34.65
CA LYS A 408 -13.95 -13.96 -35.91
C LYS A 408 -13.14 -13.32 -37.02
N ASN A 409 -13.20 -12.00 -37.16
CA ASN A 409 -12.42 -11.26 -38.15
C ASN A 409 -10.90 -11.34 -37.88
N ALA A 410 -10.47 -11.27 -36.62
CA ALA A 410 -9.07 -11.39 -36.23
C ALA A 410 -8.53 -12.81 -36.47
N LEU A 411 -9.31 -13.84 -36.15
CA LEU A 411 -8.98 -15.23 -36.44
C LEU A 411 -8.91 -15.50 -37.94
N ALA A 412 -9.83 -14.96 -38.73
CA ALA A 412 -9.80 -15.07 -40.19
C ALA A 412 -8.55 -14.40 -40.78
N LYS A 413 -8.20 -13.18 -40.32
CA LYS A 413 -6.97 -12.51 -40.73
C LYS A 413 -5.70 -13.26 -40.32
N ALA A 414 -5.70 -13.88 -39.13
CA ALA A 414 -4.59 -14.69 -38.66
C ALA A 414 -4.45 -16.02 -39.44
N ALA A 415 -5.56 -16.60 -39.91
CA ALA A 415 -5.55 -17.76 -40.79
C ALA A 415 -5.04 -17.40 -42.19
N ILE A 416 -5.52 -16.29 -42.76
CA ILE A 416 -5.04 -15.78 -44.06
C ILE A 416 -3.54 -15.44 -44.01
N LYS A 417 -3.06 -14.85 -42.91
CA LYS A 417 -1.63 -14.55 -42.76
C LYS A 417 -0.78 -15.82 -42.64
N ARG A 418 -1.30 -16.90 -42.03
CA ARG A 418 -0.62 -18.21 -42.02
C ARG A 418 -0.64 -18.88 -43.40
N ASP A 419 -1.74 -18.80 -44.14
CA ASP A 419 -1.81 -19.31 -45.51
C ASP A 419 -0.88 -18.54 -46.47
N ILE A 420 -0.69 -17.23 -46.27
CA ILE A 420 0.26 -16.41 -47.04
C ILE A 420 1.72 -16.71 -46.67
N ASP A 421 2.02 -16.93 -45.39
CA ASP A 421 3.37 -17.36 -44.96
C ASP A 421 3.66 -18.81 -45.43
N ASP A 422 2.64 -19.66 -45.61
CA ASP A 422 2.77 -21.03 -46.17
C ASP A 422 2.83 -21.06 -47.72
N ASP A 423 2.33 -20.05 -48.43
CA ASP A 423 2.41 -19.95 -49.91
C ASP A 423 3.76 -19.43 -50.42
N ASP A 424 4.60 -18.83 -49.56
CA ASP A 424 5.99 -18.44 -49.88
C ASP A 424 7.03 -19.58 -49.66
N ASP A 425 6.62 -20.73 -49.11
CA ASP A 425 7.46 -21.92 -49.02
C ASP A 425 7.13 -22.92 -50.15
N GLU A 426 7.86 -22.81 -51.26
CA GLU A 426 7.88 -23.81 -52.33
C GLU A 426 8.02 -25.24 -51.78
N ARG A 427 7.00 -26.06 -52.06
CA ARG A 427 6.88 -27.50 -51.78
C ARG A 427 8.22 -28.25 -51.87
N PRO A 428 8.63 -29.03 -50.85
CA PRO A 428 9.86 -29.81 -50.93
C PRO A 428 9.64 -31.10 -51.72
N ALA A 429 10.29 -31.20 -52.88
CA ALA A 429 10.47 -32.47 -53.57
C ALA A 429 11.45 -33.37 -52.78
N LYS A 430 10.89 -34.42 -52.20
CA LYS A 430 11.47 -35.69 -51.75
C LYS A 430 12.90 -36.02 -52.27
N ARG A 431 13.94 -35.95 -51.41
CA ARG A 431 14.81 -37.08 -50.97
C ARG A 431 16.14 -36.64 -50.30
N VAL A 432 16.28 -37.08 -49.03
CA VAL A 432 17.44 -37.79 -48.43
C VAL A 432 18.72 -37.02 -48.00
N LYS A 433 19.02 -37.24 -46.71
CA LYS A 433 20.30 -37.23 -45.95
C LYS A 433 20.72 -35.98 -45.18
N ALA A 434 21.32 -36.26 -44.03
CA ALA A 434 21.41 -35.46 -42.81
C ALA A 434 22.71 -34.63 -42.67
N ALA A 435 22.61 -33.63 -41.78
CA ALA A 435 23.64 -32.81 -41.11
C ALA A 435 24.26 -31.62 -41.89
N PRO A 436 24.75 -30.57 -41.18
CA PRO A 436 24.07 -29.67 -40.24
C PRO A 436 23.84 -28.28 -40.87
N ARG A 437 22.85 -27.53 -40.36
CA ARG A 437 22.47 -26.18 -40.86
C ARG A 437 23.59 -25.15 -40.57
N SER A 438 24.37 -24.81 -41.59
CA SER A 438 24.97 -23.48 -41.72
C SER A 438 23.95 -22.55 -42.39
N VAL A 439 23.60 -21.46 -41.73
CA VAL A 439 22.68 -20.43 -42.23
C VAL A 439 23.19 -19.91 -43.58
N LYS A 440 22.45 -20.16 -44.66
CA LYS A 440 22.63 -19.48 -45.96
C LYS A 440 21.98 -18.10 -45.83
N VAL A 441 22.79 -17.06 -45.72
CA VAL A 441 22.34 -15.67 -45.91
C VAL A 441 22.55 -15.36 -47.40
N SER A 442 21.47 -15.25 -48.16
CA SER A 442 21.54 -14.81 -49.55
C SER A 442 21.90 -13.33 -49.62
N GLY A 443 22.92 -12.97 -50.41
CA GLY A 443 23.50 -11.63 -50.52
C GLY A 443 22.63 -10.55 -51.20
N LEU A 444 21.36 -10.84 -51.50
CA LEU A 444 20.52 -9.99 -52.35
C LEU A 444 19.73 -8.87 -51.63
N GLY A 445 19.84 -8.74 -50.30
CA GLY A 445 18.98 -7.83 -49.51
C GLY A 445 19.65 -6.99 -48.42
N LEU A 446 20.99 -6.90 -48.39
CA LEU A 446 21.69 -6.15 -47.33
C LEU A 446 21.63 -4.63 -47.57
N THR A 447 20.95 -3.95 -46.66
CA THR A 447 20.86 -2.48 -46.63
C THR A 447 22.21 -1.85 -46.28
N THR A 448 22.43 -0.58 -46.67
CA THR A 448 23.68 0.17 -46.38
C THR A 448 23.99 0.24 -44.88
N ALA A 449 22.97 0.36 -44.03
CA ALA A 449 23.12 0.39 -42.57
C ALA A 449 23.64 -0.94 -42.00
N GLN A 450 23.18 -2.08 -42.54
CA GLN A 450 23.63 -3.41 -42.09
C GLN A 450 25.06 -3.70 -42.53
N LEU A 451 25.49 -3.15 -43.68
CA LEU A 451 26.87 -3.27 -44.13
C LEU A 451 27.84 -2.40 -43.34
N LYS A 452 27.45 -1.19 -42.92
CA LYS A 452 28.23 -0.39 -41.95
C LYS A 452 28.43 -1.15 -40.63
N ALA A 453 27.36 -1.72 -40.07
CA ALA A 453 27.47 -2.53 -38.85
C ALA A 453 28.35 -3.79 -39.04
N ALA A 454 28.34 -4.39 -40.23
CA ALA A 454 29.20 -5.53 -40.56
C ALA A 454 30.68 -5.15 -40.74
N ILE A 455 30.98 -3.93 -41.20
CA ILE A 455 32.34 -3.36 -41.27
C ILE A 455 32.86 -3.11 -39.84
N ASP A 456 32.09 -2.39 -39.02
CA ASP A 456 32.47 -2.05 -37.64
C ASP A 456 32.68 -3.32 -36.77
N GLY A 457 31.93 -4.38 -37.06
CA GLY A 457 32.03 -5.68 -36.39
C GLY A 457 33.04 -6.68 -36.99
N GLY A 458 33.79 -6.29 -38.04
CA GLY A 458 34.75 -7.18 -38.73
C GLY A 458 34.12 -8.40 -39.43
N GLY A 459 32.80 -8.35 -39.67
CA GLY A 459 31.98 -9.45 -40.18
C GLY A 459 32.20 -9.76 -41.67
N LEU A 460 32.72 -8.81 -42.46
CA LEU A 460 33.01 -8.99 -43.89
C LEU A 460 34.01 -10.12 -44.15
N SER A 461 34.97 -10.32 -43.25
CA SER A 461 35.97 -11.40 -43.33
C SER A 461 35.35 -12.81 -43.31
N LYS A 462 34.18 -12.95 -42.67
CA LYS A 462 33.45 -14.23 -42.50
C LYS A 462 32.47 -14.52 -43.64
N MET A 463 32.17 -13.55 -44.50
CA MET A 463 31.24 -13.74 -45.62
C MET A 463 31.85 -14.62 -46.72
N LEU A 464 30.99 -15.38 -47.42
CA LEU A 464 31.42 -16.17 -48.57
C LEU A 464 31.76 -15.25 -49.74
N VAL A 465 32.69 -15.68 -50.59
CA VAL A 465 33.10 -14.92 -51.79
C VAL A 465 31.92 -14.71 -52.75
N ALA A 466 30.96 -15.64 -52.77
CA ALA A 466 29.74 -15.51 -53.56
C ALA A 466 28.89 -14.31 -53.07
N ASP A 467 28.64 -14.22 -51.76
CA ASP A 467 27.84 -13.14 -51.18
C ASP A 467 28.49 -11.76 -51.39
N LEU A 468 29.83 -11.68 -51.28
CA LEU A 468 30.58 -10.44 -51.57
C LEU A 468 30.47 -10.03 -53.04
N LYS A 469 30.49 -11.00 -53.97
CA LYS A 469 30.29 -10.72 -55.40
C LYS A 469 28.86 -10.29 -55.71
N ASP A 470 27.87 -10.88 -55.04
CA ASP A 470 26.46 -10.51 -55.21
C ASP A 470 26.19 -9.08 -54.71
N ILE A 471 26.78 -8.70 -53.57
CA ILE A 471 26.71 -7.32 -53.03
C ILE A 471 27.34 -6.32 -53.99
N LEU A 472 28.52 -6.64 -54.55
CA LEU A 472 29.20 -5.79 -55.53
C LEU A 472 28.44 -5.73 -56.86
N ALA A 473 27.88 -6.85 -57.33
CA ALA A 473 27.09 -6.92 -58.56
C ALA A 473 25.79 -6.10 -58.45
N ALA A 474 25.08 -6.21 -57.31
CA ALA A 474 23.87 -5.42 -57.03
C ALA A 474 24.13 -3.91 -57.01
N ARG A 475 25.39 -3.50 -56.80
CA ARG A 475 25.83 -2.10 -56.70
C ARG A 475 26.65 -1.63 -57.91
N GLY A 476 26.68 -2.44 -58.97
CA GLY A 476 27.36 -2.11 -60.22
C GLY A 476 28.88 -2.05 -60.14
N GLN A 477 29.49 -2.67 -59.13
CA GLN A 477 30.94 -2.69 -58.90
C GLN A 477 31.59 -3.96 -59.47
N SER A 478 32.89 -3.87 -59.78
CA SER A 478 33.65 -4.99 -60.37
C SER A 478 33.79 -6.18 -59.40
N THR A 479 33.37 -7.36 -59.85
CA THR A 479 33.38 -8.63 -59.09
C THR A 479 34.65 -9.47 -59.27
N THR A 480 35.68 -8.91 -59.91
CA THR A 480 36.96 -9.58 -60.17
C THR A 480 37.95 -9.32 -59.03
N GLY A 481 38.64 -10.37 -58.57
CA GLY A 481 39.68 -10.29 -57.54
C GLY A 481 39.70 -11.45 -56.56
N LYS A 482 40.71 -11.48 -55.69
CA LYS A 482 40.77 -12.35 -54.51
C LYS A 482 39.80 -11.83 -53.44
N LYS A 483 39.52 -12.65 -52.42
CA LYS A 483 38.57 -12.30 -51.35
C LYS A 483 38.94 -10.99 -50.64
N THR A 484 40.23 -10.71 -50.45
CA THR A 484 40.76 -9.46 -49.89
C THR A 484 40.34 -8.25 -50.71
N ASP A 485 40.50 -8.34 -52.03
CA ASP A 485 40.22 -7.25 -52.97
C ASP A 485 38.71 -6.95 -53.07
N LEU A 486 37.86 -7.96 -52.83
CA LEU A 486 36.41 -7.78 -52.78
C LEU A 486 35.96 -7.13 -51.47
N ILE A 487 36.62 -7.44 -50.34
CA ILE A 487 36.34 -6.82 -49.04
C ILE A 487 36.73 -5.33 -49.08
N GLU A 488 37.94 -5.01 -49.53
CA GLU A 488 38.41 -3.62 -49.67
C GLU A 488 37.47 -2.80 -50.57
N ARG A 489 36.94 -3.39 -51.63
CA ARG A 489 36.01 -2.71 -52.55
C ARG A 489 34.62 -2.48 -51.94
N VAL A 490 34.16 -3.38 -51.07
CA VAL A 490 32.92 -3.19 -50.32
C VAL A 490 33.10 -2.10 -49.26
N GLU A 491 34.23 -2.08 -48.56
CA GLU A 491 34.59 -1.04 -47.59
C GLU A 491 34.68 0.33 -48.26
N GLN A 492 35.45 0.45 -49.35
CA GLN A 492 35.60 1.69 -50.10
C GLN A 492 34.26 2.20 -50.66
N TRP A 493 33.41 1.32 -51.18
CA TRP A 493 32.09 1.71 -51.65
C TRP A 493 31.20 2.22 -50.52
N VAL A 494 31.27 1.62 -49.32
CA VAL A 494 30.48 2.07 -48.16
C VAL A 494 31.00 3.39 -47.63
N GLU A 495 32.32 3.64 -47.65
CA GLU A 495 32.91 4.93 -47.30
C GLU A 495 32.51 6.03 -48.31
N ASP A 496 32.53 5.74 -49.60
CA ASP A 496 32.15 6.69 -50.66
C ASP A 496 30.65 7.01 -50.68
N ASN A 497 29.80 6.11 -50.16
CA ASN A 497 28.34 6.26 -50.09
C ASN A 497 27.81 6.39 -48.65
N ALA A 498 28.68 6.78 -47.70
CA ALA A 498 28.37 6.89 -46.29
C ALA A 498 27.54 8.12 -45.93
#